data_AF-M1BXZ5-F1
#
_entry.id   AF-M1BXZ5-F1
#
_cell.length_a   1.000
_cell.length_b   1.000
_cell.length_c   1.000
_cell.angle_alpha   90.00
_cell.angle_beta   90.00
_cell.angle_gamma   90.00
#
_symmetry.space_group_name_H-M   'P 1'
#
loop_
_entity.id
_entity.type
_entity.pdbx_description
1 polymer ?
#
loop_
_entity_poly.entity_id
_entity_poly.type
_entity_poly.pdbx_seq_one_letter_code
_entity_poly.pdbx_strand_id
1 'polypeptide(L)'
;MIAGKRYYGENSKEAMLFQDISKETINTTPKANILDFLPFMRWFGLHSVEEKMMELQKKRDNFMRKEIDEHRRLKTSGSFPSAEVVAGKKKTIMEVLLDLQKTDPEYYTDETIRNLLLILLQAGSDISAVTLEWAFSRLLDNREILKTAQTEIDNQVGQDRMNPIWLNFLTSDASSMRHCGCIQQPLYLCLTFHQKSAKLQDIEFRVEQSY
;
A
#
# COMPACT_ATOMS: atom_id res chain seq x y z
N MET A 1 -12.05 -4.90 -4.10
CA MET A 1 -10.85 -5.75 -3.94
C MET A 1 -10.02 -5.64 -5.22
N ILE A 2 -8.68 -5.61 -5.10
CA ILE A 2 -7.80 -5.38 -6.26
C ILE A 2 -7.71 -6.63 -7.15
N ALA A 3 -7.21 -7.75 -6.60
CA ALA A 3 -7.05 -9.02 -7.33
C ALA A 3 -7.99 -10.14 -6.85
N GLY A 4 -8.83 -9.89 -5.83
CA GLY A 4 -9.68 -10.91 -5.22
C GLY A 4 -8.95 -11.92 -4.31
N LYS A 5 -7.62 -11.86 -4.23
CA LYS A 5 -6.77 -12.65 -3.33
C LYS A 5 -6.39 -11.88 -2.05
N ARG A 6 -5.99 -12.62 -1.01
CA ARG A 6 -5.40 -12.07 0.23
C ARG A 6 -3.89 -12.25 0.21
N TYR A 7 -3.14 -11.14 0.17
CA TYR A 7 -1.67 -11.14 0.20
C TYR A 7 -1.11 -10.98 1.63
N TYR A 8 -1.83 -11.48 2.64
CA TYR A 8 -1.44 -11.41 4.05
C TYR A 8 -1.90 -12.67 4.81
N GLY A 9 -1.03 -13.21 5.69
CA GLY A 9 -1.24 -14.43 6.47
C GLY A 9 -0.09 -15.43 6.35
N GLU A 10 0.15 -16.24 7.38
CA GLU A 10 1.37 -17.09 7.54
C GLU A 10 1.52 -18.25 6.54
N ASN A 11 0.48 -18.56 5.74
CA ASN A 11 0.43 -19.84 5.01
C ASN A 11 0.41 -19.73 3.47
N SER A 12 0.74 -18.58 2.88
CA SER A 12 0.84 -18.44 1.41
C SER A 12 2.23 -18.00 0.95
N LYS A 13 2.85 -18.79 0.06
CA LYS A 13 4.11 -18.44 -0.61
C LYS A 13 4.01 -17.13 -1.39
N GLU A 14 2.84 -16.83 -1.94
CA GLU A 14 2.56 -15.59 -2.68
C GLU A 14 2.55 -14.37 -1.75
N ALA A 15 1.96 -14.51 -0.56
CA ALA A 15 1.94 -13.44 0.44
C ALA A 15 3.34 -13.12 0.95
N MET A 16 4.16 -14.16 1.23
CA MET A 16 5.56 -13.95 1.61
C MET A 16 6.37 -13.27 0.50
N LEU A 17 6.18 -13.69 -0.75
CA LEU A 17 6.86 -13.08 -1.89
C LEU A 17 6.46 -11.60 -2.07
N PHE A 18 5.17 -11.28 -1.93
CA PHE A 18 4.69 -9.91 -1.97
C PHE A 18 5.29 -9.07 -0.84
N GLN A 19 5.29 -9.59 0.40
CA GLN A 19 5.89 -8.89 1.54
C GLN A 19 7.38 -8.64 1.36
N ASP A 20 8.12 -9.59 0.79
CA ASP A 20 9.54 -9.44 0.47
C ASP A 20 9.77 -8.33 -0.56
N ILE A 21 8.99 -8.34 -1.66
CA ILE A 21 9.02 -7.29 -2.68
C ILE A 21 8.71 -5.92 -2.07
N SER A 22 7.69 -5.81 -1.21
CA SER A 22 7.32 -4.55 -0.54
C SER A 22 8.42 -4.07 0.41
N LYS A 23 9.04 -4.96 1.18
CA LYS A 23 10.18 -4.61 2.05
C LYS A 23 11.39 -4.13 1.26
N GLU A 24 11.77 -4.83 0.20
CA GLU A 24 12.87 -4.41 -0.68
C GLU A 24 12.57 -3.04 -1.33
N THR A 25 11.30 -2.80 -1.68
CA THR A 25 10.82 -1.53 -2.23
C THR A 25 11.00 -0.37 -1.28
N ILE A 26 10.50 -0.50 -0.06
CA ILE A 26 10.58 0.56 0.97
C ILE A 26 12.05 0.88 1.27
N ASN A 27 12.93 -0.11 1.25
CA ASN A 27 14.36 0.06 1.56
C ASN A 27 15.19 0.62 0.39
N THR A 28 14.77 0.39 -0.86
CA THR A 28 15.53 0.77 -2.06
C THR A 28 15.09 2.13 -2.62
N THR A 29 13.80 2.42 -2.58
CA THR A 29 13.23 3.65 -3.17
C THR A 29 13.84 4.94 -2.59
N PRO A 30 14.04 5.09 -1.26
CA PRO A 30 14.65 6.29 -0.70
C PRO A 30 16.11 6.48 -1.16
N LYS A 31 16.86 5.38 -1.32
CA LYS A 31 18.26 5.42 -1.76
C LYS A 31 18.39 5.82 -3.21
N ALA A 32 17.48 5.35 -4.06
CA ALA A 32 17.39 5.77 -5.45
C ALA A 32 17.02 7.25 -5.55
N ASN A 33 16.06 7.72 -4.74
CA ASN A 33 15.64 9.12 -4.73
C ASN A 33 16.78 10.08 -4.35
N ILE A 34 17.69 9.69 -3.43
CA ILE A 34 18.87 10.50 -3.07
C ILE A 34 19.79 10.74 -4.28
N LEU A 35 19.89 9.78 -5.21
CA LEU A 35 20.70 9.93 -6.42
C LEU A 35 20.15 11.00 -7.36
N ASP A 36 18.82 11.12 -7.45
CA ASP A 36 18.17 12.10 -8.30
C ASP A 36 18.34 13.54 -7.75
N PHE A 37 18.37 13.69 -6.42
CA PHE A 37 18.61 15.00 -5.79
C PHE A 37 20.09 15.37 -5.69
N LEU A 38 21.01 14.40 -5.62
CA LEU A 38 22.45 14.61 -5.47
C LEU A 38 23.23 13.81 -6.53
N PRO A 39 23.21 14.26 -7.81
CA PRO A 39 23.74 13.49 -8.93
C PRO A 39 25.24 13.17 -8.82
N PHE A 40 26.02 13.97 -8.08
CA PHE A 40 27.45 13.71 -7.84
C PHE A 40 27.70 12.46 -6.96
N MET A 41 26.72 11.99 -6.20
CA MET A 41 26.85 10.77 -5.40
C MET A 41 26.91 9.50 -6.26
N ARG A 42 26.54 9.59 -7.55
CA ARG A 42 26.71 8.48 -8.51
C ARG A 42 28.18 8.07 -8.65
N TRP A 43 29.12 9.01 -8.49
CA TRP A 43 30.56 8.74 -8.53
C TRP A 43 31.11 8.05 -7.27
N PHE A 44 30.41 8.14 -6.13
CA PHE A 44 30.84 7.53 -4.86
C PHE A 44 30.36 6.07 -4.67
N GLY A 45 30.03 5.36 -5.76
CA GLY A 45 29.77 3.91 -5.71
C GLY A 45 28.31 3.50 -5.49
N LEU A 46 27.36 4.40 -5.73
CA LEU A 46 25.93 4.09 -5.66
C LEU A 46 25.37 3.39 -6.92
N HIS A 47 26.22 2.97 -7.86
CA HIS A 47 25.85 2.09 -8.98
C HIS A 47 25.15 0.80 -8.49
N SER A 48 25.52 0.32 -7.30
CA SER A 48 24.86 -0.82 -6.64
C SER A 48 23.37 -0.61 -6.32
N VAL A 49 22.92 0.65 -6.20
CA VAL A 49 21.50 0.98 -5.97
C VAL A 49 20.71 0.90 -7.27
N GLU A 50 21.27 1.36 -8.39
CA GLU A 50 20.66 1.22 -9.72
C GLU A 50 20.48 -0.27 -10.09
N GLU A 51 21.49 -1.09 -9.84
CA GLU A 51 21.42 -2.56 -10.04
C GLU A 51 20.31 -3.20 -9.20
N LYS A 52 20.25 -2.87 -7.90
CA LYS A 52 19.18 -3.36 -7.01
C LYS A 52 17.80 -2.91 -7.45
N MET A 53 17.67 -1.68 -7.97
CA MET A 53 16.40 -1.18 -8.50
C MET A 53 15.97 -1.95 -9.75
N MET A 54 16.90 -2.26 -10.66
CA MET A 54 16.62 -3.08 -11.84
C MET A 54 16.23 -4.51 -11.47
N GLU A 55 16.91 -5.12 -10.51
CA GLU A 55 16.56 -6.46 -10.00
C GLU A 55 15.17 -6.46 -9.34
N LEU A 56 14.89 -5.45 -8.51
CA LEU A 56 13.60 -5.28 -7.87
C LEU A 56 12.47 -5.07 -8.90
N GLN A 57 12.72 -4.28 -9.94
CA GLN A 57 11.76 -4.08 -11.03
C GLN A 57 11.46 -5.42 -11.73
N LYS A 58 12.50 -6.23 -12.05
CA LYS A 58 12.31 -7.56 -12.63
C LYS A 58 11.50 -8.49 -11.71
N LYS A 59 11.76 -8.46 -10.39
CA LYS A 59 10.98 -9.24 -9.41
C LYS A 59 9.51 -8.84 -9.41
N ARG A 60 9.21 -7.53 -9.36
CA ARG A 60 7.85 -6.98 -9.43
C ARG A 60 7.15 -7.36 -10.72
N ASP A 61 7.83 -7.21 -11.85
CA ASP A 61 7.26 -7.51 -13.16
C ASP A 61 6.90 -8.99 -13.29
N ASN A 62 7.79 -9.87 -12.83
CA ASN A 62 7.56 -11.31 -12.83
C ASN A 62 6.43 -11.72 -11.87
N PHE A 63 6.37 -11.12 -10.69
CA PHE A 63 5.26 -11.34 -9.75
C PHE A 63 3.93 -10.96 -10.39
N MET A 64 3.81 -9.73 -10.90
CA MET A 64 2.57 -9.26 -11.52
C MET A 64 2.22 -10.02 -12.80
N ARG A 65 3.21 -10.52 -13.55
CA ARG A 65 2.95 -11.37 -14.73
C ARG A 65 2.22 -12.64 -14.31
N LYS A 66 2.73 -13.31 -13.29
CA LYS A 66 2.14 -14.54 -12.76
C LYS A 66 0.71 -14.31 -12.30
N GLU A 67 0.46 -13.24 -11.56
CA GLU A 67 -0.89 -12.92 -11.07
C GLU A 67 -1.88 -12.64 -12.21
N ILE A 68 -1.48 -11.86 -13.23
CA ILE A 68 -2.34 -11.57 -14.39
C ILE A 68 -2.59 -12.84 -15.21
N ASP A 69 -1.55 -13.63 -15.47
CA ASP A 69 -1.66 -14.87 -16.26
C ASP A 69 -2.52 -15.92 -15.56
N GLU A 70 -2.38 -16.05 -14.24
CA GLU A 70 -3.22 -16.91 -13.43
C GLU A 70 -4.69 -16.47 -13.49
N HIS A 71 -4.95 -15.16 -13.34
CA HIS A 71 -6.29 -14.63 -13.43
C HIS A 71 -6.91 -14.83 -14.83
N ARG A 72 -6.14 -14.64 -15.90
CA ARG A 72 -6.56 -14.94 -17.28
C ARG A 72 -6.90 -16.43 -17.44
N ARG A 73 -6.06 -17.33 -16.93
CA ARG A 73 -6.29 -18.78 -16.98
C ARG A 73 -7.58 -19.18 -16.27
N LEU A 74 -7.81 -18.61 -15.08
CA LEU A 74 -8.97 -18.97 -14.28
C LEU A 74 -10.29 -18.43 -14.88
N LYS A 75 -10.25 -17.27 -15.56
CA LYS A 75 -11.37 -16.76 -16.36
C LYS A 75 -11.69 -17.69 -17.54
N THR A 76 -10.67 -18.22 -18.21
CA THR A 76 -10.84 -19.14 -19.36
C THR A 76 -11.29 -20.54 -18.94
N SER A 77 -10.84 -21.05 -17.79
CA SER A 77 -11.19 -22.40 -17.32
C SER A 77 -12.57 -22.49 -16.64
N GLY A 78 -13.27 -21.36 -16.46
CA GLY A 78 -14.51 -21.30 -15.68
C GLY A 78 -14.37 -21.72 -14.21
N SER A 79 -13.12 -21.85 -13.73
CA SER A 79 -12.78 -22.35 -12.39
C SER A 79 -12.38 -21.26 -11.41
N PHE A 80 -12.17 -20.02 -11.90
CA PHE A 80 -12.54 -18.89 -11.03
C PHE A 80 -14.04 -19.02 -10.77
N PRO A 81 -14.54 -18.69 -9.57
CA PRO A 81 -15.93 -18.30 -9.47
C PRO A 81 -16.07 -17.05 -10.34
N SER A 82 -16.30 -17.26 -11.64
CA SER A 82 -16.75 -16.24 -12.55
C SER A 82 -17.93 -15.60 -11.84
N ALA A 83 -17.92 -14.28 -11.83
CA ALA A 83 -19.02 -13.46 -11.37
C ALA A 83 -20.26 -13.60 -12.30
N GLU A 84 -20.54 -14.81 -12.76
CA GLU A 84 -21.70 -15.33 -13.48
C GLU A 84 -22.01 -16.65 -12.74
N VAL A 85 -22.72 -16.69 -11.61
CA VAL A 85 -24.16 -16.47 -11.44
C VAL A 85 -24.42 -16.18 -9.94
N VAL A 86 -23.95 -15.05 -9.43
CA VAL A 86 -24.50 -14.47 -8.20
C VAL A 86 -24.65 -12.98 -8.42
N ALA A 87 -25.86 -12.57 -8.82
CA ALA A 87 -26.28 -11.18 -8.93
C ALA A 87 -25.93 -10.44 -7.62
N GLY A 88 -24.82 -9.70 -7.61
CA GLY A 88 -24.42 -8.89 -6.44
C GLY A 88 -22.93 -8.84 -6.10
N LYS A 89 -22.05 -9.64 -6.72
CA LYS A 89 -20.59 -9.55 -6.42
C LYS A 89 -19.92 -8.48 -7.29
N LYS A 90 -19.37 -7.44 -6.65
CA LYS A 90 -18.64 -6.33 -7.30
C LYS A 90 -17.39 -6.85 -8.02
N LYS A 91 -17.19 -6.47 -9.29
CA LYS A 91 -15.97 -6.78 -10.07
C LYS A 91 -14.71 -6.32 -9.32
N THR A 92 -13.63 -7.07 -9.47
CA THR A 92 -12.30 -6.68 -8.98
C THR A 92 -11.68 -5.64 -9.92
N ILE A 93 -10.71 -4.86 -9.43
CA ILE A 93 -10.02 -3.87 -10.26
C ILE A 93 -9.27 -4.55 -11.41
N MET A 94 -8.67 -5.72 -11.14
CA MET A 94 -8.02 -6.54 -12.17
C MET A 94 -8.99 -6.93 -13.30
N GLU A 95 -10.20 -7.38 -12.97
CA GLU A 95 -11.24 -7.70 -13.96
C GLU A 95 -11.65 -6.47 -14.77
N VAL A 96 -11.82 -5.32 -14.11
CA VAL A 96 -12.19 -4.06 -14.77
C VAL A 96 -11.10 -3.63 -15.76
N LEU A 97 -9.83 -3.67 -15.36
CA LEU A 97 -8.71 -3.29 -16.24
C LEU A 97 -8.55 -4.25 -17.41
N LEU A 98 -8.75 -5.56 -17.20
CA LEU A 98 -8.71 -6.56 -18.29
C LEU A 98 -9.92 -6.48 -19.22
N ASP A 99 -11.08 -6.03 -18.74
CA ASP A 99 -12.23 -5.75 -19.61
C ASP A 99 -11.98 -4.48 -20.42
N LEU A 100 -11.39 -3.43 -19.83
CA LEU A 100 -11.00 -2.19 -20.52
C LEU A 100 -9.94 -2.43 -21.60
N GLN A 101 -9.02 -3.37 -21.37
CA GLN A 101 -8.05 -3.82 -22.38
C GLN A 101 -8.70 -4.29 -23.68
N LYS A 102 -9.89 -4.88 -23.62
CA LYS A 102 -10.61 -5.34 -24.82
C LYS A 102 -11.23 -4.19 -25.60
N THR A 103 -11.57 -3.10 -24.90
CA THR A 103 -12.22 -1.92 -25.48
C THR A 103 -11.20 -0.93 -26.03
N ASP A 104 -10.10 -0.72 -25.31
CA ASP A 104 -9.02 0.20 -25.69
C ASP A 104 -7.65 -0.44 -25.43
N PRO A 105 -7.20 -1.33 -26.33
CA PRO A 105 -5.95 -2.08 -26.17
C PRO A 105 -4.69 -1.21 -26.32
N GLU A 106 -4.80 -0.06 -27.01
CA GLU A 106 -3.68 0.86 -27.20
C GLU A 106 -3.34 1.57 -25.90
N TYR A 107 -4.35 1.97 -25.12
CA TYR A 107 -4.14 2.60 -23.81
C TYR A 107 -3.86 1.58 -22.69
N TYR A 108 -4.64 0.50 -22.64
CA TYR A 108 -4.54 -0.54 -21.60
C TYR A 108 -3.63 -1.69 -22.03
N THR A 109 -2.37 -1.37 -22.30
CA THR A 109 -1.34 -2.38 -22.58
C THR A 109 -1.09 -3.29 -21.37
N ASP A 110 -0.50 -4.48 -21.62
CA ASP A 110 -0.10 -5.41 -20.55
C ASP A 110 0.88 -4.79 -19.55
N GLU A 111 1.67 -3.81 -19.99
CA GLU A 111 2.56 -3.04 -19.13
C GLU A 111 1.78 -2.05 -18.27
N THR A 112 0.88 -1.26 -18.88
CA THR A 112 0.04 -0.28 -18.17
C THR A 112 -0.77 -0.97 -17.07
N ILE A 113 -1.46 -2.07 -17.39
CA ILE A 113 -2.30 -2.80 -16.42
C ILE A 113 -1.48 -3.34 -15.26
N ARG A 114 -0.32 -3.94 -15.57
CA ARG A 114 0.62 -4.46 -14.57
C ARG A 114 1.08 -3.38 -13.61
N ASN A 115 1.50 -2.24 -14.14
CA ASN A 115 2.01 -1.11 -13.36
C ASN A 115 0.89 -0.50 -12.49
N LEU A 116 -0.31 -0.31 -13.04
CA LEU A 116 -1.45 0.20 -12.28
C LEU A 116 -1.83 -0.72 -11.11
N LEU A 117 -1.90 -2.04 -11.35
CA LEU A 117 -2.23 -3.00 -10.30
C LEU A 117 -1.16 -3.04 -9.21
N LEU A 118 0.12 -2.98 -9.60
CA LEU A 118 1.24 -2.94 -8.66
C LEU A 118 1.17 -1.70 -7.77
N ILE A 119 0.98 -0.51 -8.36
CA ILE A 119 0.90 0.76 -7.63
C ILE A 119 -0.27 0.72 -6.65
N LEU A 120 -1.45 0.28 -7.08
CA LEU A 120 -2.62 0.18 -6.21
C LEU A 120 -2.40 -0.78 -5.05
N LEU A 121 -1.80 -1.94 -5.30
CA LEU A 121 -1.55 -2.95 -4.27
C LEU A 121 -0.50 -2.45 -3.27
N GLN A 122 0.58 -1.86 -3.75
CA GLN A 122 1.68 -1.38 -2.92
C GLN A 122 1.27 -0.14 -2.11
N ALA A 123 0.76 0.90 -2.77
CA ALA A 123 0.34 2.13 -2.09
C ALA A 123 -0.79 1.85 -1.07
N GLY A 124 -1.75 1.00 -1.43
CA GLY A 124 -2.82 0.60 -0.52
C GLY A 124 -2.30 -0.14 0.71
N SER A 125 -1.31 -1.02 0.55
CA SER A 125 -0.74 -1.80 1.66
C SER A 125 0.13 -0.95 2.57
N ASP A 126 1.09 -0.21 2.01
CA ASP A 126 2.09 0.53 2.78
C ASP A 126 1.45 1.68 3.56
N ILE A 127 0.54 2.44 2.93
CA ILE A 127 -0.12 3.59 3.56
C ILE A 127 -1.09 3.13 4.66
N SER A 128 -1.85 2.05 4.42
CA SER A 128 -2.77 1.53 5.42
C SER A 128 -2.04 0.94 6.63
N ALA A 129 -0.92 0.24 6.41
CA ALA A 129 -0.09 -0.29 7.49
C ALA A 129 0.45 0.83 8.39
N VAL A 130 1.03 1.89 7.80
CA VAL A 130 1.51 3.05 8.55
C VAL A 130 0.37 3.76 9.29
N THR A 131 -0.79 3.92 8.65
CA THR A 131 -1.96 4.56 9.29
C THR A 131 -2.45 3.77 10.50
N LEU A 132 -2.50 2.44 10.39
CA LEU A 132 -2.89 1.56 11.50
C LEU A 132 -1.86 1.59 12.62
N GLU A 133 -0.57 1.56 12.29
CA GLU A 133 0.52 1.69 13.27
C GLU A 133 0.37 2.98 14.10
N TRP A 134 0.12 4.10 13.43
CA TRP A 134 -0.14 5.38 14.08
C TRP A 134 -1.41 5.37 14.92
N ALA A 135 -2.51 4.84 14.39
CA ALA A 135 -3.78 4.75 15.10
C ALA A 135 -3.62 3.94 16.40
N PHE A 136 -2.97 2.77 16.33
CA PHE A 136 -2.72 1.95 17.51
C PHE A 136 -1.75 2.59 18.49
N SER A 137 -0.69 3.24 18.01
CA SER A 137 0.22 4.01 18.88
C SER A 137 -0.54 5.08 19.68
N ARG A 138 -1.45 5.82 19.03
CA ARG A 138 -2.31 6.82 19.69
C ARG A 138 -3.30 6.23 20.69
N LEU A 139 -3.89 5.08 20.37
CA LEU A 139 -4.80 4.38 21.28
C LEU A 139 -4.05 3.83 22.50
N LEU A 140 -2.84 3.30 22.33
CA LEU A 140 -2.03 2.77 23.44
C LEU A 140 -1.56 3.88 24.40
N ASP A 141 -1.33 5.09 23.88
CA ASP A 141 -1.01 6.29 24.66
C ASP A 141 -2.21 6.78 25.50
N ASN A 142 -3.44 6.56 25.03
CA ASN A 142 -4.68 7.05 25.65
C ASN A 142 -5.59 5.90 26.11
N ARG A 143 -5.30 5.36 27.30
CA ARG A 143 -5.97 4.17 27.86
C ARG A 143 -7.48 4.31 28.03
N GLU A 144 -7.99 5.52 28.25
CA GLU A 144 -9.44 5.76 28.33
C GLU A 144 -10.12 5.59 26.96
N ILE A 145 -9.57 6.22 25.92
CA ILE A 145 -10.07 6.13 24.54
C ILE A 145 -10.01 4.67 24.04
N LEU A 146 -8.93 3.94 24.37
CA LEU A 146 -8.80 2.52 24.05
C LEU A 146 -9.92 1.67 24.66
N LYS A 147 -10.30 1.91 25.92
CA LYS A 147 -11.40 1.19 26.58
C LYS A 147 -12.73 1.46 25.90
N THR A 148 -13.02 2.72 25.57
CA THR A 148 -14.22 3.10 24.83
C THR A 148 -14.28 2.43 23.46
N ALA A 149 -13.17 2.42 22.71
CA ALA A 149 -13.09 1.74 21.43
C ALA A 149 -13.31 0.23 21.53
N GLN A 150 -12.80 -0.43 22.58
CA GLN A 150 -13.04 -1.84 22.85
C GLN A 150 -14.52 -2.11 23.14
N THR A 151 -15.13 -1.32 24.03
CA THR A 151 -16.57 -1.44 24.35
C THR A 151 -17.44 -1.24 23.12
N GLU A 152 -17.11 -0.29 22.25
CA GLU A 152 -17.86 -0.06 21.01
C GLU A 152 -17.76 -1.25 20.04
N ILE A 153 -16.57 -1.82 19.87
CA ILE A 153 -16.35 -3.01 19.03
C ILE A 153 -17.14 -4.20 19.59
N ASP A 154 -17.07 -4.43 20.90
CA ASP A 154 -17.80 -5.50 21.59
C ASP A 154 -19.31 -5.36 21.41
N ASN A 155 -19.83 -4.13 21.48
CA ASN A 155 -21.25 -3.83 21.33
C ASN A 155 -21.75 -3.99 19.89
N GLN A 156 -20.97 -3.57 18.88
CA GLN A 156 -21.42 -3.59 17.49
C GLN A 156 -21.14 -4.91 16.75
N VAL A 157 -20.03 -5.58 17.05
CA VAL A 157 -19.58 -6.76 16.31
C VAL A 157 -19.95 -8.08 17.02
N GLY A 158 -20.13 -8.04 18.34
CA GLY A 158 -20.39 -9.19 19.19
C GLY A 158 -19.14 -10.03 19.48
N GLN A 159 -19.07 -10.64 20.67
CA GLN A 159 -17.90 -11.38 21.16
C GLN A 159 -17.55 -12.63 20.32
N ASP A 160 -18.50 -13.19 19.56
CA ASP A 160 -18.32 -14.42 18.78
C ASP A 160 -17.37 -14.30 17.57
N ARG A 161 -17.00 -13.07 17.17
CA ARG A 161 -16.10 -12.84 16.01
C ARG A 161 -14.74 -12.27 16.38
N MET A 162 -14.50 -11.98 17.65
CA MET A 162 -13.26 -11.36 18.09
C MET A 162 -12.26 -12.45 18.47
N ASN A 163 -11.27 -12.70 17.59
CA ASN A 163 -10.20 -13.65 17.90
C ASN A 163 -9.39 -13.12 19.11
N PRO A 164 -9.32 -13.83 20.24
CA PRO A 164 -8.63 -13.36 21.46
C PRO A 164 -7.14 -13.06 21.27
N ILE A 165 -6.56 -13.47 20.14
CA ILE A 165 -5.20 -13.10 19.72
C ILE A 165 -5.04 -11.58 19.55
N TRP A 166 -6.07 -10.86 19.06
CA TRP A 166 -5.99 -9.40 18.86
C TRP A 166 -5.81 -8.62 20.16
N LEU A 167 -6.45 -9.07 21.24
CA LEU A 167 -6.37 -8.41 22.54
C LEU A 167 -5.00 -8.63 23.18
N ASN A 168 -4.46 -9.86 23.08
CA ASN A 168 -3.14 -10.21 23.61
C ASN A 168 -2.00 -9.51 22.84
N PHE A 169 -2.13 -9.35 21.53
CA PHE A 169 -1.14 -8.65 20.70
C PHE A 169 -1.03 -7.16 21.08
N LEU A 170 -2.16 -6.47 21.26
CA LEU A 170 -2.20 -5.06 21.69
C LEU A 170 -1.62 -4.83 23.08
N THR A 171 -1.75 -5.79 24.00
CA THR A 171 -1.21 -5.67 25.36
C THR A 171 0.25 -6.08 25.47
N SER A 172 0.74 -6.97 24.60
CA SER A 172 2.10 -7.52 24.64
C SER A 172 3.14 -6.61 23.98
N ASP A 173 2.76 -5.85 22.94
CA ASP A 173 3.74 -5.12 22.09
C ASP A 173 3.82 -3.60 22.33
N ALA A 174 3.12 -3.08 23.35
CA ALA A 174 3.17 -1.65 23.71
C ALA A 174 4.57 -1.17 24.15
N SER A 175 5.49 -2.10 24.43
CA SER A 175 6.88 -1.81 24.80
C SER A 175 7.78 -1.53 23.60
N SER A 176 7.52 -2.19 22.46
CA SER A 176 8.34 -2.10 21.24
C SER A 176 8.02 -0.86 20.41
N MET A 177 6.75 -0.46 20.35
CA MET A 177 6.29 0.67 19.54
C MET A 177 6.72 2.05 20.07
N ARG A 178 7.22 2.15 21.32
CA ARG A 178 7.72 3.42 21.89
C ARG A 178 9.02 3.92 21.26
N HIS A 179 9.74 3.08 20.50
CA HIS A 179 10.99 3.45 19.84
C HIS A 179 10.84 3.82 18.35
N CYS A 180 9.65 3.70 17.75
CA CYS A 180 9.40 4.04 16.34
C CYS A 180 9.11 5.53 16.08
N GLY A 181 9.41 6.43 17.02
CA GLY A 181 9.30 7.89 16.82
C GLY A 181 10.26 8.47 15.77
N CYS A 182 11.17 7.67 15.20
CA CYS A 182 12.22 8.11 14.27
C CYS A 182 11.97 7.80 12.79
N ILE A 183 10.88 7.12 12.40
CA ILE A 183 10.52 7.00 10.97
C ILE A 183 9.61 8.18 10.58
N GLN A 184 10.16 9.36 10.77
CA GLN A 184 9.57 10.64 10.41
C GLN A 184 9.76 10.82 8.89
N GLN A 185 8.67 10.65 8.14
CA GLN A 185 8.34 11.36 6.89
C GLN A 185 9.03 10.92 5.59
N PRO A 186 8.27 10.26 4.71
CA PRO A 186 8.16 10.76 3.33
C PRO A 186 6.80 11.39 3.01
N LEU A 187 5.69 10.81 3.47
CA LEU A 187 4.35 11.30 3.09
C LEU A 187 3.93 12.59 3.78
N TYR A 188 4.38 12.84 5.01
CA TYR A 188 4.03 14.06 5.75
C TYR A 188 4.72 15.29 5.15
N LEU A 189 5.93 15.15 4.59
CA LEU A 189 6.60 16.25 3.87
C LEU A 189 5.84 16.57 2.58
N CYS A 190 5.38 15.56 1.82
CA CYS A 190 4.65 15.80 0.58
C CYS A 190 3.27 16.46 0.82
N LEU A 191 2.50 15.97 1.79
CA LEU A 191 1.18 16.54 2.11
C LEU A 191 1.26 17.91 2.80
N THR A 192 2.22 18.12 3.71
CA THR A 192 2.35 19.43 4.38
C THR A 192 3.01 20.49 3.49
N PHE A 193 3.90 20.12 2.56
CA PHE A 193 4.46 21.07 1.59
C PHE A 193 3.39 21.54 0.61
N HIS A 194 2.52 20.63 0.14
CA HIS A 194 1.41 20.98 -0.74
C HIS A 194 0.30 21.80 -0.06
N GLN A 195 0.10 21.58 1.26
CA GLN A 195 -0.88 22.34 2.04
C GLN A 195 -0.34 23.69 2.54
N LYS A 196 0.99 23.81 2.75
CA LYS A 196 1.64 25.09 3.04
C LYS A 196 1.81 25.95 1.79
N SER A 197 2.10 25.38 0.62
CA SER A 197 2.19 26.15 -0.64
C SER A 197 0.84 26.76 -1.03
N ALA A 198 -0.26 26.02 -0.88
CA ALA A 198 -1.61 26.52 -1.13
C ALA A 198 -1.99 27.66 -0.15
N LYS A 199 -1.58 27.58 1.12
CA LYS A 199 -1.82 28.66 2.08
C LYS A 199 -0.92 29.88 1.87
N LEU A 200 0.29 29.71 1.34
CA LEU A 200 1.19 30.82 1.03
C LEU A 200 0.70 31.60 -0.19
N GLN A 201 0.22 30.91 -1.23
CA GLN A 201 -0.39 31.56 -2.41
C GLN A 201 -1.67 32.33 -2.07
N ASP A 202 -2.49 31.82 -1.13
CA ASP A 202 -3.72 32.48 -0.69
C ASP A 202 -3.47 33.70 0.24
N ILE A 203 -2.29 33.79 0.84
CA ILE A 203 -1.82 34.94 1.61
C ILE A 203 -1.19 35.98 0.69
N GLU A 204 -0.37 35.55 -0.28
CA GLU A 204 0.28 36.43 -1.26
C GLU A 204 -0.76 37.12 -2.16
N PHE A 205 -1.80 36.39 -2.59
CA PHE A 205 -2.95 36.96 -3.32
C PHE A 205 -3.77 37.97 -2.50
N ARG A 206 -3.88 37.78 -1.18
CA ARG A 206 -4.59 38.71 -0.28
C ARG A 206 -3.78 39.97 0.02
N VAL A 207 -2.45 39.88 0.00
CA VAL A 207 -1.55 41.02 0.19
C VAL A 207 -1.49 41.88 -1.09
N GLU A 208 -1.53 41.29 -2.28
CA GLU A 208 -1.58 42.06 -3.54
C GLU A 208 -2.90 42.82 -3.78
N GLN A 209 -4.04 42.36 -3.22
CA GLN A 209 -5.31 43.10 -3.31
C GLN A 209 -5.47 44.22 -2.25
N SER A 210 -4.47 44.41 -1.38
CA SER A 210 -4.49 45.43 -0.34
C SER A 210 -3.59 46.65 -0.65
N TYR A 211 -3.08 46.74 -1.88
CA TYR A 211 -2.34 47.90 -2.42
C TYR A 211 -3.04 48.47 -3.66
#